data_AF-K1U5K8-F1
#
_entry.id   AF-K1U5K8-F1
#
_cell.length_a   1.000
_cell.length_b   1.000
_cell.length_c   1.000
_cell.angle_alpha   90.00
_cell.angle_beta   90.00
_cell.angle_gamma   90.00
#
_symmetry.space_group_name_H-M   'P 1'
#
loop_
_entity.id
_entity.type
_entity.pdbx_description
1 polymer ?
#
loop_
_entity_poly.entity_id
_entity_poly.type
_entity_poly.pdbx_seq_one_letter_code
_entity_poly.pdbx_strand_id
1 'polypeptide(L)'
;MMAAITASKNGNEVYLLEKNDRLGKKLLITGKGRCNITSSLDIKDFIQNVPGNGRFLYSAFDNYTNLDIINFLKEHGVSVKEERGNRIFPTSDKSLDVLKAFETELKNKRVKIKFNTRVVGIETKENKVVSVMYEDENGGQKKILANKVILATGGKTYSATGST
;
A
#
# COMPACT_ATOMS: atom_id res chain seq x y z
N MET A 1 1.08 1.81 1.90
CA MET A 1 1.75 1.17 3.06
C MET A 1 3.15 0.69 2.70
N MET A 2 3.32 -0.30 1.82
CA MET A 2 4.65 -0.83 1.45
C MET A 2 5.65 0.24 0.97
N ALA A 3 5.21 1.21 0.15
CA ALA A 3 6.06 2.32 -0.29
C ALA A 3 6.59 3.17 0.89
N ALA A 4 5.76 3.45 1.89
CA ALA A 4 6.15 4.23 3.06
C ALA A 4 7.13 3.45 3.95
N ILE A 5 6.88 2.15 4.17
CA ILE A 5 7.82 1.25 4.87
C ILE A 5 9.16 1.24 4.15
N THR A 6 9.17 1.05 2.83
CA THR A 6 10.40 0.98 2.04
C THR A 6 11.16 2.30 2.04
N ALA A 7 10.48 3.43 1.83
CA ALA A 7 11.10 4.75 1.86
C ALA A 7 11.75 5.07 3.22
N SER A 8 11.16 4.61 4.33
CA SER A 8 11.67 4.83 5.68
C SER A 8 13.00 4.11 5.96
N LYS A 9 13.30 3.01 5.24
CA LYS A 9 14.53 2.21 5.43
C LYS A 9 15.80 3.01 5.12
N ASN A 10 15.69 4.05 4.30
CA ASN A 10 16.82 4.89 3.87
C ASN A 10 16.96 6.16 4.72
N GLY A 11 16.47 6.17 5.97
CA GLY A 11 16.59 7.31 6.88
C GLY A 11 15.71 8.52 6.54
N ASN A 12 14.77 8.36 5.60
CA ASN A 12 13.87 9.44 5.22
C ASN A 12 12.81 9.69 6.29
N GLU A 13 12.46 10.95 6.49
CA GLU A 13 11.22 11.31 7.18
C GLU A 13 10.03 11.07 6.24
N VAL A 14 9.15 10.14 6.61
CA VAL A 14 8.05 9.71 5.73
C VAL A 14 6.70 10.07 6.33
N TYR A 15 5.89 10.75 5.53
CA TYR A 15 4.48 11.00 5.79
C TYR A 15 3.60 10.11 4.91
N LEU A 16 2.60 9.46 5.50
CA LEU A 16 1.57 8.72 4.79
C LEU A 16 0.23 9.42 4.99
N LEU A 17 -0.31 10.02 3.93
CA LEU A 17 -1.57 10.74 3.95
C LEU A 17 -2.70 9.81 3.47
N GLU A 18 -3.74 9.65 4.29
CA GLU A 18 -4.91 8.82 4.00
C GLU A 18 -6.18 9.67 4.15
N LYS A 19 -7.04 9.62 3.13
CA LYS A 19 -8.30 10.38 3.10
C LYS A 19 -9.29 9.88 4.14
N ASN A 20 -9.23 8.59 4.48
CA ASN A 20 -10.11 7.94 5.44
C ASN A 20 -9.64 8.03 6.89
N ASP A 21 -10.51 7.61 7.81
CA ASP A 21 -10.25 7.43 9.25
C ASP A 21 -9.30 6.26 9.58
N ARG A 22 -9.00 5.41 8.59
CA ARG A 22 -8.15 4.22 8.74
C ARG A 22 -7.49 3.82 7.43
N LEU A 23 -6.39 3.09 7.53
CA LEU A 23 -5.71 2.51 6.38
C LEU A 23 -6.49 1.32 5.82
N GLY A 24 -6.28 1.04 4.52
CA GLY A 24 -6.56 -0.27 3.97
C GLY A 24 -8.04 -0.67 3.85
N LYS A 25 -8.99 0.28 3.85
CA LYS A 25 -10.44 -0.03 3.70
C LYS A 25 -10.72 -0.99 2.53
N LYS A 26 -10.08 -0.77 1.38
CA LYS A 26 -10.22 -1.67 0.22
C LYS A 26 -9.56 -3.03 0.43
N LEU A 27 -8.38 -3.06 1.05
CA LEU A 27 -7.67 -4.29 1.40
C LEU A 27 -8.54 -5.19 2.28
N LEU A 28 -9.22 -4.61 3.28
CA LEU A 28 -10.08 -5.31 4.23
C LEU A 28 -11.25 -6.04 3.58
N ILE A 29 -11.75 -5.57 2.43
CA ILE A 29 -12.89 -6.22 1.75
C ILE A 29 -12.45 -7.23 0.68
N THR A 30 -11.15 -7.28 0.34
CA THR A 30 -10.66 -8.24 -0.66
C THR A 30 -10.79 -9.68 -0.18
N GLY A 31 -11.00 -10.62 -1.12
CA GLY A 31 -11.14 -12.04 -0.78
C GLY A 31 -12.31 -12.32 0.16
N LYS A 32 -13.37 -11.49 0.12
CA LYS A 32 -14.53 -11.54 1.03
C LYS A 32 -14.15 -11.39 2.52
N GLY A 33 -13.28 -10.42 2.82
CA GLY A 33 -12.81 -10.19 4.19
C GLY A 33 -11.57 -10.98 4.59
N ARG A 34 -11.12 -11.93 3.74
CA ARG A 34 -10.00 -12.82 4.04
C ARG A 34 -8.64 -12.28 3.56
N CYS A 35 -8.64 -11.34 2.62
CA CYS A 35 -7.46 -10.85 1.90
C CYS A 35 -6.79 -11.94 1.04
N ASN A 36 -7.05 -11.90 -0.28
CA ASN A 36 -6.23 -12.66 -1.23
C ASN A 36 -4.92 -11.88 -1.42
N ILE A 37 -3.87 -12.29 -0.70
CA ILE A 37 -2.62 -11.53 -0.52
C ILE A 37 -1.81 -11.50 -1.82
N THR A 38 -1.61 -12.67 -2.41
CA THR A 38 -0.74 -12.87 -3.58
C THR A 38 -1.07 -14.22 -4.24
N SER A 39 -0.22 -14.66 -5.17
CA SER A 39 -0.29 -15.98 -5.81
C SER A 39 1.00 -16.78 -5.60
N SER A 40 0.89 -18.12 -5.55
CA SER A 40 2.02 -19.06 -5.53
C SER A 40 2.65 -19.30 -6.90
N LEU A 41 2.09 -18.74 -7.98
CA LEU A 41 2.66 -18.84 -9.32
C LEU A 41 4.10 -18.31 -9.36
N ASP A 42 4.93 -18.95 -10.19
CA ASP A 42 6.21 -18.38 -10.59
C ASP A 42 6.00 -16.99 -11.21
N ILE A 43 6.93 -16.07 -10.96
CA ILE A 43 6.82 -14.66 -11.39
C ILE A 43 6.55 -14.53 -12.89
N LYS A 44 7.14 -15.41 -13.72
CA LYS A 44 6.90 -15.43 -15.17
C LYS A 44 5.42 -15.64 -15.50
N ASP A 45 4.77 -16.57 -14.82
CA ASP A 45 3.35 -16.90 -15.04
C ASP A 45 2.44 -15.90 -14.33
N PHE A 46 2.88 -15.36 -13.18
CA PHE A 46 2.22 -14.25 -12.51
C PHE A 46 2.07 -13.05 -13.47
N ILE A 47 3.17 -12.65 -14.12
CA ILE A 47 3.19 -11.53 -15.06
C ILE A 47 2.28 -11.78 -16.26
N GLN A 48 2.24 -13.02 -16.79
CA GLN A 48 1.34 -13.38 -17.89
C GLN A 48 -0.14 -13.22 -17.51
N ASN A 49 -0.47 -13.42 -16.24
CA ASN A 49 -1.83 -13.25 -15.69
C ASN A 49 -2.20 -11.79 -15.35
N VAL A 50 -1.33 -10.81 -15.66
CA VAL A 50 -1.65 -9.37 -15.55
C VAL A 50 -1.97 -8.81 -16.94
N PRO A 51 -3.25 -8.80 -17.36
CA PRO A 51 -3.64 -8.29 -18.66
C PRO A 51 -3.38 -6.79 -18.76
N GLY A 52 -3.01 -6.34 -19.96
CA GLY A 52 -2.99 -4.92 -20.29
C GLY A 52 -1.76 -4.13 -19.84
N ASN A 53 -0.71 -4.75 -19.26
CA ASN A 53 0.68 -4.23 -19.19
C ASN A 53 1.65 -5.11 -18.36
N GLY A 54 1.50 -6.43 -18.30
CA GLY A 54 2.35 -7.30 -17.46
C GLY A 54 3.87 -7.09 -17.64
N ARG A 55 4.36 -6.86 -18.88
CA ARG A 55 5.80 -6.64 -19.15
C ARG A 55 6.40 -5.44 -18.40
N PHE A 56 5.59 -4.43 -18.05
CA PHE A 56 6.04 -3.29 -17.25
C PHE A 56 6.53 -3.72 -15.85
N LEU A 57 6.05 -4.87 -15.34
CA LEU A 57 6.32 -5.32 -13.99
C LEU A 57 7.60 -6.14 -13.83
N TYR A 58 8.31 -6.50 -14.91
CA TYR A 58 9.54 -7.32 -14.81
C TYR A 58 10.55 -6.70 -13.84
N SER A 59 10.93 -5.44 -14.05
CA SER A 59 11.91 -4.77 -13.19
C SER A 59 11.44 -4.64 -11.73
N ALA A 60 10.13 -4.49 -11.50
CA ALA A 60 9.59 -4.47 -10.14
C ALA A 60 9.71 -5.85 -9.48
N PHE A 61 9.36 -6.93 -10.19
CA PHE A 61 9.44 -8.29 -9.68
C PHE A 61 10.86 -8.85 -9.58
N ASP A 62 11.83 -8.29 -10.31
CA ASP A 62 13.26 -8.60 -10.10
C ASP A 62 13.77 -8.12 -8.72
N ASN A 63 13.10 -7.12 -8.14
CA ASN A 63 13.48 -6.54 -6.85
C ASN A 63 12.56 -6.95 -5.69
N TYR A 64 11.31 -7.32 -5.96
CA TYR A 64 10.33 -7.69 -4.94
C TYR A 64 9.25 -8.62 -5.51
N THR A 65 9.25 -9.86 -5.05
CA THR A 65 8.44 -10.98 -5.55
C THR A 65 7.22 -11.28 -4.68
N ASN A 66 6.43 -12.27 -5.09
CA ASN A 66 5.39 -12.90 -4.28
C ASN A 66 5.94 -13.58 -3.01
N LEU A 67 7.17 -14.10 -3.04
CA LEU A 67 7.81 -14.71 -1.87
C LEU A 67 8.22 -13.65 -0.84
N ASP A 68 8.65 -12.48 -1.29
CA ASP A 68 9.06 -11.38 -0.40
C ASP A 68 7.89 -10.87 0.44
N ILE A 69 6.69 -10.74 -0.13
CA ILE A 69 5.51 -10.37 0.65
C ILE A 69 5.08 -11.48 1.62
N ILE A 70 5.25 -12.75 1.25
CA ILE A 70 4.98 -13.88 2.16
C ILE A 70 5.94 -13.84 3.36
N ASN A 71 7.23 -13.63 3.11
CA ASN A 71 8.26 -13.53 4.14
C ASN A 71 8.02 -12.32 5.05
N PHE A 72 7.72 -11.15 4.47
CA PHE A 72 7.36 -9.95 5.23
C PHE A 72 6.19 -10.22 6.20
N LEU A 73 5.12 -10.88 5.72
CA LEU A 73 3.97 -11.19 6.56
C LEU A 73 4.31 -12.22 7.66
N LYS A 74 5.12 -13.23 7.33
CA LYS A 74 5.60 -14.24 8.29
C LYS A 74 6.41 -13.62 9.42
N GLU A 75 7.32 -12.68 9.10
CA GLU A 75 8.09 -11.92 10.09
C GLU A 75 7.20 -11.10 11.04
N HIS A 76 5.99 -10.74 10.59
CA HIS A 76 4.99 -10.01 11.37
C HIS A 76 3.90 -10.93 11.93
N GLY A 77 4.17 -12.24 12.04
CA GLY A 77 3.28 -13.20 12.69
C GLY A 77 2.07 -13.64 11.86
N VAL A 78 2.02 -13.29 10.58
CA VAL A 78 0.93 -13.69 9.67
C VAL A 78 1.40 -14.87 8.83
N SER A 79 1.01 -16.07 9.24
CA SER A 79 1.18 -17.27 8.42
C SER A 79 0.18 -17.30 7.26
N VAL A 80 0.58 -17.91 6.15
CA VAL A 80 -0.24 -17.99 4.94
C VAL A 80 -0.54 -19.43 4.56
N LYS A 81 -1.65 -19.62 3.83
CA LYS A 81 -2.06 -20.89 3.23
C LYS A 81 -2.39 -20.69 1.76
N GLU A 82 -2.12 -21.72 0.97
CA GLU A 82 -2.53 -21.78 -0.42
C GLU A 82 -3.91 -22.42 -0.55
N GLU A 83 -4.76 -21.82 -1.36
CA GLU A 83 -6.07 -22.33 -1.76
C GLU A 83 -6.12 -22.56 -3.28
N ARG A 84 -7.19 -23.23 -3.73
CA ARG A 84 -7.47 -23.48 -5.15
C ARG A 84 -7.18 -22.26 -6.03
N GLY A 85 -6.50 -22.52 -7.15
CA GLY A 85 -6.14 -21.53 -8.15
C GLY A 85 -4.92 -20.70 -7.76
N ASN A 86 -3.97 -21.28 -7.02
CA ASN A 86 -2.72 -20.64 -6.63
C ASN A 86 -2.93 -19.36 -5.82
N ARG A 87 -3.98 -19.29 -5.00
CA ARG A 87 -4.36 -18.08 -4.24
C ARG A 87 -3.83 -18.19 -2.82
N ILE A 88 -3.18 -17.13 -2.33
CA ILE A 88 -2.58 -17.11 -1.00
C ILE A 88 -3.43 -16.25 -0.05
N PHE A 89 -3.84 -16.85 1.06
CA PHE A 89 -4.64 -16.22 2.11
C PHE A 89 -3.91 -16.31 3.46
N PRO A 90 -4.18 -15.42 4.43
CA PRO A 90 -3.74 -15.64 5.80
C PRO A 90 -4.39 -16.91 6.36
N THR A 91 -3.68 -17.69 7.17
CA THR A 91 -4.22 -18.92 7.76
C THR A 91 -5.46 -18.66 8.61
N SER A 92 -5.54 -17.48 9.23
CA SER A 92 -6.65 -17.00 10.04
C SER A 92 -7.93 -16.63 9.27
N ASP A 93 -7.86 -16.54 7.94
CA ASP A 93 -8.92 -16.02 7.08
C ASP A 93 -9.36 -14.58 7.40
N LYS A 94 -8.50 -13.78 8.05
CA LYS A 94 -8.82 -12.40 8.44
C LYS A 94 -7.87 -11.41 7.76
N SER A 95 -8.42 -10.59 6.87
CA SER A 95 -7.72 -9.45 6.26
C SER A 95 -7.17 -8.45 7.29
N LEU A 96 -7.80 -8.38 8.47
CA LEU A 96 -7.36 -7.53 9.57
C LEU A 96 -5.95 -7.91 10.05
N ASP A 97 -5.58 -9.18 10.02
CA ASP A 97 -4.25 -9.62 10.45
C ASP A 97 -3.18 -9.13 9.48
N VAL A 98 -3.48 -9.15 8.17
CA VAL A 98 -2.63 -8.57 7.13
C VAL A 98 -2.49 -7.05 7.31
N LEU A 99 -3.59 -6.34 7.57
CA LEU A 99 -3.52 -4.89 7.81
C LEU A 99 -2.68 -4.56 9.05
N LYS A 100 -2.88 -5.30 10.16
CA LYS A 100 -2.12 -5.11 11.40
C LYS A 100 -0.63 -5.35 11.22
N ALA A 101 -0.22 -6.30 10.38
CA ALA A 101 1.19 -6.50 10.04
C ALA A 101 1.80 -5.23 9.42
N PHE A 102 1.10 -4.61 8.45
CA PHE A 102 1.53 -3.35 7.86
C PHE A 102 1.53 -2.19 8.86
N GLU A 103 0.48 -2.04 9.67
CA GLU A 103 0.40 -0.97 10.69
C GLU A 103 1.50 -1.08 11.73
N THR A 104 1.80 -2.30 12.17
CA THR A 104 2.90 -2.60 13.10
C THR A 104 4.24 -2.16 12.50
N GLU A 105 4.51 -2.53 11.25
CA GLU A 105 5.78 -2.14 10.61
C GLU A 105 5.87 -0.64 10.37
N LEU A 106 4.78 0.01 9.93
CA LEU A 106 4.74 1.47 9.79
C LEU A 106 5.07 2.18 11.11
N LYS A 107 4.54 1.67 12.23
CA LYS A 107 4.83 2.18 13.58
C LYS A 107 6.29 1.93 13.96
N ASN A 108 6.82 0.73 13.74
CA ASN A 108 8.23 0.39 14.00
C ASN A 108 9.19 1.32 13.24
N LYS A 109 8.84 1.64 12.00
CA LYS A 109 9.57 2.56 11.14
C LYS A 109 9.30 4.04 11.39
N ARG A 110 8.47 4.36 12.40
CA ARG A 110 8.13 5.74 12.78
C ARG A 110 7.55 6.57 11.62
N VAL A 111 6.82 5.93 10.70
CA VAL A 111 6.12 6.63 9.62
C VAL A 111 5.01 7.50 10.22
N LYS A 112 4.96 8.77 9.80
CA LYS A 112 3.96 9.75 10.26
C LYS A 112 2.68 9.61 9.44
N ILE A 113 1.71 8.87 9.97
CA ILE A 113 0.42 8.66 9.30
C ILE A 113 -0.54 9.82 9.66
N LYS A 114 -1.19 10.39 8.65
CA LYS A 114 -2.27 11.38 8.82
C LYS A 114 -3.55 10.84 8.19
N PHE A 115 -4.53 10.56 9.03
CA PHE A 115 -5.89 10.18 8.65
C PHE A 115 -6.76 11.39 8.37
N ASN A 116 -7.95 11.15 7.81
CA ASN A 116 -8.91 12.20 7.44
C ASN A 116 -8.25 13.35 6.67
N THR A 117 -7.28 13.00 5.82
CA THR A 117 -6.39 13.96 5.16
C THR A 117 -6.51 13.78 3.65
N ARG A 118 -7.33 14.61 3.03
CA ARG A 118 -7.57 14.57 1.58
C ARG A 118 -6.53 15.42 0.87
N VAL A 119 -5.62 14.80 0.13
CA VAL A 119 -4.68 15.55 -0.73
C VAL A 119 -5.47 16.23 -1.85
N VAL A 120 -5.22 17.53 -2.04
CA VAL A 120 -5.90 18.38 -3.04
C VAL A 120 -4.94 18.95 -4.08
N GLY A 121 -3.62 18.87 -3.85
CA GLY A 121 -2.65 19.28 -4.86
C GLY A 121 -1.21 18.97 -4.46
N ILE A 122 -0.33 19.07 -5.45
CA ILE A 122 1.11 18.91 -5.30
C ILE A 122 1.73 20.17 -5.89
N GLU A 123 2.52 20.87 -5.08
CA GLU A 123 3.20 22.08 -5.49
C GLU A 123 4.58 21.74 -6.04
N THR A 124 4.86 22.22 -7.25
CA THR A 124 6.14 22.02 -7.92
C THR A 124 6.78 23.35 -8.29
N LYS A 125 8.10 23.45 -8.13
CA LYS A 125 8.91 24.58 -8.61
C LYS A 125 10.11 24.02 -9.36
N GLU A 126 10.40 24.56 -10.54
CA GLU A 126 11.55 24.13 -11.37
C GLU A 126 11.57 22.59 -11.59
N ASN A 127 10.41 22.00 -11.91
CA ASN A 127 10.22 20.55 -12.08
C ASN A 127 10.56 19.68 -10.85
N LYS A 128 10.59 20.27 -9.65
CA LYS A 128 10.80 19.56 -8.38
C LYS A 128 9.58 19.72 -7.49
N VAL A 129 9.22 18.68 -6.75
CA VAL A 129 8.19 18.78 -5.71
C VAL A 129 8.73 19.62 -4.55
N VAL A 130 7.89 20.51 -4.04
CA VAL A 130 8.21 21.38 -2.90
C VAL A 130 7.27 21.11 -1.73
N SER A 131 5.98 20.92 -2.01
CA SER A 131 4.99 20.65 -0.97
C SER A 131 3.79 19.84 -1.49
N VAL A 132 3.05 19.26 -0.56
CA VAL A 132 1.75 18.60 -0.80
C VAL A 132 0.68 19.39 -0.04
N MET A 133 -0.37 19.78 -0.75
CA MET A 133 -1.54 20.48 -0.20
C MET A 133 -2.62 19.45 0.15
N TYR A 134 -3.24 19.61 1.31
CA TYR A 134 -4.30 18.73 1.76
C TYR A 134 -5.36 19.49 2.56
N GLU A 135 -6.57 18.96 2.58
CA GLU A 135 -7.64 19.34 3.50
C GLU A 135 -7.65 18.39 4.70
N ASP A 136 -7.73 18.94 5.90
CA ASP A 136 -7.94 18.15 7.12
C ASP A 136 -9.43 17.83 7.36
N GLU A 137 -9.72 17.13 8.45
CA GLU A 137 -11.08 16.72 8.80
C GLU A 137 -12.06 17.87 9.05
N ASN A 138 -11.55 19.08 9.31
CA ASN A 138 -12.35 20.29 9.50
C ASN A 138 -12.49 21.11 8.20
N GLY A 139 -12.00 20.60 7.07
CA GLY A 139 -11.99 21.30 5.78
C GLY A 139 -10.91 22.40 5.68
N GLY A 140 -10.01 22.48 6.66
CA GLY A 140 -8.92 23.45 6.65
C GLY A 140 -7.83 23.05 5.66
N GLN A 141 -7.47 23.96 4.76
CA GLN A 141 -6.34 23.75 3.84
C GLN A 141 -5.01 23.89 4.58
N LYS A 142 -4.18 22.87 4.44
CA LYS A 142 -2.84 22.78 5.02
C LYS A 142 -1.85 22.32 3.96
N LYS A 143 -0.57 22.53 4.22
CA LYS A 143 0.51 22.02 3.38
C LYS A 143 1.59 21.34 4.19
N ILE A 144 2.25 20.38 3.57
CA ILE A 144 3.42 19.71 4.11
C ILE A 144 4.57 19.78 3.10
N LEU A 145 5.76 20.17 3.56
CA LEU A 145 6.94 20.19 2.71
C LEU A 145 7.37 18.77 2.36
N ALA A 146 7.72 18.55 1.10
CA ALA A 146 8.17 17.24 0.62
C ALA A 146 9.07 17.41 -0.61
N ASN A 147 10.21 16.73 -0.64
CA ASN A 147 11.10 16.71 -1.80
C ASN A 147 10.72 15.63 -2.83
N LYS A 148 9.97 14.61 -2.40
CA LYS A 148 9.54 13.46 -3.20
C LYS A 148 8.12 13.08 -2.83
N VAL A 149 7.33 12.66 -3.82
CA VAL A 149 5.95 12.19 -3.64
C VAL A 149 5.78 10.87 -4.38
N ILE A 150 5.11 9.93 -3.72
CA ILE A 150 4.67 8.67 -4.30
C ILE A 150 3.14 8.66 -4.31
N LEU A 151 2.56 8.56 -5.50
CA LEU A 151 1.10 8.46 -5.66
C LEU A 151 0.67 7.00 -5.57
N ALA A 152 -0.17 6.71 -4.57
CA ALA A 152 -0.69 5.37 -4.30
C ALA A 152 -2.18 5.41 -3.94
N THR A 153 -2.96 6.25 -4.64
CA THR A 153 -4.38 6.55 -4.35
C THR A 153 -5.37 5.51 -4.89
N GLY A 154 -4.88 4.48 -5.59
CA GLY A 154 -5.71 3.43 -6.19
C GLY A 154 -6.39 3.87 -7.50
N GLY A 155 -7.35 3.06 -7.95
CA GLY A 155 -8.16 3.34 -9.14
C GLY A 155 -9.54 3.93 -8.81
N LYS A 156 -10.50 3.82 -9.73
CA LYS A 156 -11.86 4.40 -9.57
C LYS A 156 -12.94 3.44 -9.07
N THR A 157 -12.67 2.14 -9.00
CA THR A 157 -13.66 1.14 -8.56
C THR A 157 -13.83 1.13 -7.05
N TYR A 158 -15.03 0.83 -6.54
CA TYR A 158 -15.33 0.83 -5.10
C TYR A 158 -14.96 2.16 -4.42
N SER A 159 -15.46 3.28 -4.96
CA SER A 159 -15.16 4.65 -4.49
C SER A 159 -15.46 4.87 -3.00
N ALA A 160 -16.44 4.14 -2.43
CA ALA A 160 -16.73 4.13 -0.99
C ALA A 160 -15.53 3.71 -0.10
N THR A 161 -14.53 3.03 -0.68
CA THR A 161 -13.28 2.67 0.03
C THR A 161 -12.23 3.79 0.01
N GLY A 162 -12.51 4.91 -0.68
CA GLY A 162 -11.65 6.08 -0.76
C GLY A 162 -10.86 6.21 -2.06
N SER A 163 -10.85 5.20 -2.94
CA SER A 163 -10.14 5.25 -4.22
C SER A 163 -10.95 6.06 -5.25
N THR A 164 -10.46 7.25 -5.59
CA THR A 164 -11.15 8.29 -6.38
C THR A 164 -10.20 8.98 -7.34
#